data_AF-A0A833YAN5-F1
#
_entry.id   AF-A0A833YAN5-F1
#
_cell.length_a   1.000
_cell.length_b   1.000
_cell.length_c   1.000
_cell.angle_alpha   90.00
_cell.angle_beta   90.00
_cell.angle_gamma   90.00
#
_symmetry.space_group_name_H-M   'P 1'
#
loop_
_entity.id
_entity.type
_entity.pdbx_description
1 polymer ?
#
loop_
_entity_poly.entity_id
_entity_poly.type
_entity_poly.pdbx_seq_one_letter_code
_entity_poly.pdbx_strand_id
1 'polypeptide(L)'
;MTKQNVIVSDKKSGLNMSITMAMSKSSILTMTAQKPGGYISFSTTELLKNLEINGEGRINAWVESMRASSPTHIKSTPSLADHDRRSSWTVSHPSALDMFEQIIDASKGKQIVMFLDYDGTLSPIVDDPDKAFMSDAMRQTVRKLAGCFPTAIVSGRCRDKVHFNFVRLAELYYAGSHGMDIKGPAKGSKYKKGSRAVLFQPASEFLPMIDEVYKHLVEKTKSTPGAKVENNKFCVSVHFRRVEEKKWNELFQQVKSVLKEYPELRLTQGRKVLEIRPTIKWDKGKALEFLLESLGFANCSDVFPVYIGDDRTDEDAFKILREKGQGFGILVSKFPKETCASYSLQEPDEVRDFLQRLVQWKRPSVLGGQSKV
;
A
#
# COMPACT_ATOMS: atom_id res chain seq x y z
N MET A 1 13.87 54.84 -25.72
CA MET A 1 15.06 54.69 -24.86
C MET A 1 15.69 53.34 -25.16
N THR A 2 16.73 53.37 -25.97
CA THR A 2 17.55 52.26 -26.43
C THR A 2 18.86 52.26 -25.62
N LYS A 3 19.33 51.08 -25.19
CA LYS A 3 20.65 50.52 -25.60
C LYS A 3 20.98 49.25 -24.82
N GLN A 4 21.39 48.25 -25.60
CA GLN A 4 22.09 47.04 -25.21
C GLN A 4 23.41 47.36 -24.48
N ASN A 5 23.86 46.42 -23.65
CA ASN A 5 25.29 46.14 -23.51
C ASN A 5 25.50 44.62 -23.43
N VAL A 6 26.21 44.12 -24.44
CA VAL A 6 26.83 42.80 -24.51
C VAL A 6 28.23 42.95 -23.93
N ILE A 7 28.64 42.05 -23.02
CA ILE A 7 30.05 41.71 -22.80
C ILE A 7 30.17 40.19 -22.71
N VAL A 8 30.98 39.64 -23.60
CA VAL A 8 31.50 38.27 -23.61
C VAL A 8 32.94 38.34 -23.10
N SER A 9 33.35 37.42 -22.21
CA SER A 9 34.74 36.96 -22.15
C SER A 9 34.88 35.56 -21.54
N ASP A 10 35.13 34.60 -22.44
CA ASP A 10 36.07 33.47 -22.43
C ASP A 10 36.52 32.71 -21.15
N LYS A 11 36.25 31.39 -21.22
CA LYS A 11 37.15 30.21 -21.13
C LYS A 11 37.76 29.70 -19.80
N LYS A 12 37.33 28.46 -19.53
CA LYS A 12 38.09 27.20 -19.26
C LYS A 12 38.97 27.10 -18.00
N SER A 13 38.53 26.26 -17.07
CA SER A 13 39.30 25.09 -16.57
C SER A 13 38.38 24.14 -15.79
N GLY A 14 37.83 23.12 -16.46
CA GLY A 14 37.06 22.05 -15.84
C GLY A 14 37.82 20.74 -15.96
N LEU A 15 38.38 20.26 -14.84
CA LEU A 15 39.04 18.97 -14.71
C LEU A 15 38.07 17.84 -15.11
N ASN A 16 38.45 17.05 -16.11
CA ASN A 16 37.88 15.72 -16.34
C ASN A 16 38.43 14.78 -15.28
N MET A 17 37.57 14.23 -14.43
CA MET A 17 37.93 13.14 -13.52
C MET A 17 37.13 11.89 -13.89
N SER A 18 37.73 11.06 -14.75
CA SER A 18 37.30 9.71 -15.04
C SER A 18 37.68 8.81 -13.87
N ILE A 19 36.69 8.26 -13.17
CA ILE A 19 36.92 7.24 -12.13
C ILE A 19 36.81 5.87 -12.81
N THR A 20 37.97 5.26 -13.06
CA THR A 20 38.13 3.87 -13.49
C THR A 20 38.13 2.98 -12.24
N MET A 21 37.11 2.15 -12.05
CA MET A 21 37.13 1.10 -11.03
C MET A 21 37.88 -0.13 -11.56
N ALA A 22 39.02 -0.42 -10.92
CA ALA A 22 39.80 -1.63 -11.14
C ALA A 22 39.12 -2.83 -10.48
N MET A 23 38.90 -3.90 -11.26
CA MET A 23 38.52 -5.22 -10.75
C MET A 23 39.75 -5.92 -10.21
N SER A 24 39.74 -6.30 -8.92
CA SER A 24 40.70 -7.23 -8.35
C SER A 24 40.08 -8.62 -8.24
N LYS A 25 40.72 -9.59 -8.89
CA LYS A 25 40.48 -11.03 -8.74
C LYS A 25 41.21 -11.52 -7.50
N SER A 26 40.55 -12.30 -6.66
CA SER A 26 41.23 -13.29 -5.82
C SER A 26 40.32 -14.46 -5.53
N SER A 27 40.95 -15.63 -5.52
CA SER A 27 40.39 -16.95 -5.74
C SER A 27 40.30 -17.75 -4.44
N ILE A 28 39.26 -18.60 -4.37
CA ILE A 28 39.24 -19.96 -3.81
C ILE A 28 39.54 -20.12 -2.31
N LEU A 29 38.49 -20.53 -1.58
CA LEU A 29 38.59 -21.58 -0.56
C LEU A 29 37.32 -22.43 -0.58
N THR A 30 37.48 -23.63 -1.11
CA THR A 30 36.46 -24.68 -1.25
C THR A 30 36.41 -25.48 0.05
N MET A 31 35.24 -25.58 0.69
CA MET A 31 34.95 -26.65 1.64
C MET A 31 33.62 -27.31 1.23
N THR A 32 33.72 -28.58 0.88
CA THR A 32 32.65 -29.49 0.50
C THR A 32 31.92 -30.03 1.73
N ALA A 33 30.58 -30.00 1.74
CA ALA A 33 29.77 -30.93 2.51
C ALA A 33 28.40 -31.17 1.85
N GLN A 34 28.26 -32.41 1.38
CA GLN A 34 27.14 -33.24 0.93
C GLN A 34 25.67 -32.76 1.04
N LYS A 35 24.94 -33.00 -0.07
CA LYS A 35 23.47 -33.06 -0.17
C LYS A 35 22.89 -34.28 0.57
N PRO A 36 21.62 -34.20 0.98
CA PRO A 36 20.65 -35.16 0.45
C PRO A 36 19.34 -34.53 -0.02
N GLY A 37 18.72 -35.17 -1.01
CA GLY A 37 17.27 -35.11 -1.24
C GLY A 37 16.76 -33.94 -2.08
N GLY A 38 16.59 -34.17 -3.38
CA GLY A 38 15.94 -33.22 -4.28
C GLY A 38 14.45 -33.07 -3.95
N TYR A 39 14.06 -31.84 -3.60
CA TYR A 39 12.71 -31.35 -3.82
C TYR A 39 12.79 -30.31 -4.93
N ILE A 40 12.15 -30.61 -6.07
CA ILE A 40 11.93 -29.63 -7.13
C ILE A 40 10.89 -28.65 -6.59
N SER A 41 11.37 -27.56 -5.97
CA SER A 41 10.56 -26.42 -5.62
C SER A 41 10.35 -25.60 -6.89
N PHE A 42 9.22 -25.78 -7.55
CA PHE A 42 8.79 -24.84 -8.58
C PHE A 42 8.52 -23.49 -7.94
N SER A 43 9.46 -22.58 -8.09
CA SER A 43 9.28 -21.15 -7.80
C SER A 43 8.20 -20.63 -8.76
N THR A 44 7.05 -20.24 -8.22
CA THR A 44 5.98 -19.50 -8.92
C THR A 44 6.49 -18.21 -9.57
N THR A 45 7.66 -17.73 -9.17
CA THR A 45 8.39 -16.60 -9.76
C THR A 45 8.98 -16.88 -11.14
N GLU A 46 9.25 -18.14 -11.52
CA GLU A 46 9.81 -18.49 -12.84
C GLU A 46 8.73 -18.67 -13.93
N LEU A 47 7.49 -18.90 -13.52
CA LEU A 47 6.33 -19.01 -14.43
C LEU A 47 5.80 -17.66 -14.95
N LEU A 48 6.32 -16.54 -14.46
CA LEU A 48 5.79 -15.21 -14.78
C LEU A 48 6.75 -14.30 -15.56
N LYS A 49 7.89 -14.82 -16.03
CA LYS A 49 8.79 -14.05 -16.93
C LYS A 49 8.72 -14.45 -18.41
N ASN A 50 8.15 -15.61 -18.75
CA ASN A 50 7.96 -16.03 -20.14
C ASN A 50 6.51 -16.47 -20.38
N LEU A 51 5.62 -15.53 -20.69
CA LEU A 51 4.25 -15.81 -21.14
C LEU A 51 3.90 -14.90 -22.33
N GLU A 52 4.71 -14.99 -23.37
CA GLU A 52 4.21 -14.85 -24.74
C GLU A 52 3.66 -16.23 -25.15
N ILE A 53 2.56 -16.22 -25.91
CA ILE A 53 1.84 -17.34 -26.55
C ILE A 53 0.50 -17.75 -25.86
N ASN A 54 -0.58 -17.55 -26.63
CA ASN A 54 -2.00 -17.95 -26.50
C ASN A 54 -2.93 -17.27 -25.45
N GLY A 55 -4.00 -16.64 -25.98
CA GLY A 55 -4.93 -15.77 -25.25
C GLY A 55 -5.92 -16.48 -24.31
N GLU A 56 -6.28 -17.75 -24.57
CA GLU A 56 -7.21 -18.50 -23.71
C GLU A 56 -6.56 -18.98 -22.40
N GLY A 57 -5.28 -19.37 -22.43
CA GLY A 57 -4.54 -19.79 -21.24
C GLY A 57 -4.36 -18.68 -20.20
N ARG A 58 -4.14 -17.43 -20.66
CA ARG A 58 -4.09 -16.25 -19.79
C ARG A 58 -5.44 -15.94 -19.11
N ILE A 59 -6.56 -16.26 -19.75
CA ILE A 59 -7.90 -15.98 -19.24
C ILE A 59 -8.26 -16.94 -18.10
N ASN A 60 -7.97 -18.24 -18.25
CA ASN A 60 -8.22 -19.24 -17.20
C ASN A 60 -7.35 -18.97 -15.97
N ALA A 61 -6.06 -18.69 -16.16
CA ALA A 61 -5.16 -18.29 -15.08
C ALA A 61 -5.64 -17.00 -14.37
N TRP A 62 -6.27 -16.09 -15.11
CA TRP A 62 -6.85 -14.87 -14.55
C TRP A 62 -8.12 -15.14 -13.71
N VAL A 63 -9.03 -16.00 -14.19
CA VAL A 63 -10.21 -16.42 -13.42
C VAL A 63 -9.80 -17.12 -12.12
N GLU A 64 -8.79 -17.98 -12.18
CA GLU A 64 -8.22 -18.63 -11.00
C GLU A 64 -7.58 -17.63 -10.02
N SER A 65 -6.84 -16.64 -10.53
CA SER A 65 -6.29 -15.55 -9.71
C SER A 65 -7.40 -14.77 -8.98
N MET A 66 -8.53 -14.49 -9.63
CA MET A 66 -9.67 -13.82 -8.99
C MET A 66 -10.35 -14.68 -7.93
N ARG A 67 -10.48 -16.00 -8.16
CA ARG A 67 -10.96 -16.93 -7.14
C ARG A 67 -10.06 -16.92 -5.92
N ALA A 68 -8.74 -16.95 -6.12
CA ALA A 68 -7.76 -16.88 -5.03
C ALA A 68 -7.79 -15.54 -4.27
N SER A 69 -8.18 -14.45 -4.95
CA SER A 69 -8.32 -13.11 -4.36
C SER A 69 -9.67 -12.89 -3.64
N SER A 70 -10.53 -13.91 -3.59
CA SER A 70 -11.90 -13.83 -3.03
C SER A 70 -11.97 -14.39 -1.60
N PRO A 71 -12.51 -13.64 -0.62
CA PRO A 71 -12.66 -14.12 0.77
C PRO A 71 -13.58 -15.34 0.92
N THR A 72 -14.50 -15.54 -0.01
CA THR A 72 -15.54 -16.60 0.06
C THR A 72 -15.04 -18.00 -0.26
N HIS A 73 -13.79 -18.20 -0.68
CA HIS A 73 -13.28 -19.56 -0.86
C HIS A 73 -12.80 -20.14 0.48
N ILE A 74 -13.74 -20.32 1.40
CA ILE A 74 -13.54 -21.20 2.55
C ILE A 74 -13.32 -22.58 1.95
N LYS A 75 -12.05 -23.04 1.88
CA LYS A 75 -11.81 -24.47 1.78
C LYS A 75 -12.41 -25.09 3.03
N SER A 76 -13.45 -25.88 2.86
CA SER A 76 -14.06 -26.66 3.92
C SER A 76 -13.02 -27.65 4.44
N THR A 77 -12.56 -27.41 5.67
CA THR A 77 -11.54 -28.16 6.43
C THR A 77 -10.09 -27.86 6.00
N PRO A 78 -9.26 -27.27 6.89
CA PRO A 78 -7.83 -27.13 6.63
C PRO A 78 -7.19 -28.51 6.54
N SER A 79 -6.41 -28.77 5.49
CA SER A 79 -5.58 -29.98 5.44
C SER A 79 -4.40 -29.88 6.42
N LEU A 80 -3.77 -31.00 6.76
CA LEU A 80 -2.52 -31.01 7.54
C LEU A 80 -1.44 -30.11 6.91
N ALA A 81 -1.37 -30.09 5.57
CA ALA A 81 -0.47 -29.21 4.84
C ALA A 81 -0.83 -27.71 4.99
N ASP A 82 -2.11 -27.38 5.15
CA ASP A 82 -2.54 -26.00 5.44
C ASP A 82 -2.19 -25.60 6.87
N HIS A 83 -2.22 -26.55 7.82
CA HIS A 83 -1.82 -26.31 9.20
C HIS A 83 -0.32 -26.03 9.32
N ASP A 84 0.54 -26.82 8.66
CA ASP A 84 1.99 -26.62 8.65
C ASP A 84 2.42 -25.34 7.92
N ARG A 85 1.72 -24.99 6.83
CA ARG A 85 1.90 -23.69 6.18
C ARG A 85 1.52 -22.53 7.08
N ARG A 86 0.44 -22.67 7.85
CA ARG A 86 -0.01 -21.63 8.77
C ARG A 86 0.93 -21.47 9.96
N SER A 87 1.45 -22.56 10.52
CA SER A 87 2.39 -22.52 11.63
C SER A 87 3.72 -21.88 11.21
N SER A 88 4.31 -22.32 10.09
CA SER A 88 5.53 -21.72 9.54
C SER A 88 5.36 -20.24 9.18
N TRP A 89 4.21 -19.87 8.61
CA TRP A 89 3.88 -18.49 8.30
C TRP A 89 3.77 -17.62 9.56
N THR A 90 3.14 -18.12 10.62
CA THR A 90 3.00 -17.40 11.90
C THR A 90 4.36 -17.20 12.57
N VAL A 91 5.31 -18.13 12.41
CA VAL A 91 6.69 -17.96 12.87
C VAL A 91 7.39 -16.83 12.11
N SER A 92 7.14 -16.71 10.80
CA SER A 92 7.77 -15.69 9.95
C SER A 92 7.11 -14.31 10.08
N HIS A 93 5.82 -14.27 10.42
CA HIS A 93 5.00 -13.07 10.54
C HIS A 93 4.13 -13.14 11.81
N PRO A 94 4.74 -13.09 13.00
CA PRO A 94 4.01 -13.23 14.25
C PRO A 94 3.00 -12.10 14.45
N SER A 95 2.01 -12.35 15.32
CA SER A 95 1.00 -11.37 15.66
C SER A 95 1.63 -10.09 16.22
N ALA A 96 1.26 -8.93 15.67
CA ALA A 96 1.74 -7.64 16.18
C ALA A 96 1.22 -7.33 17.60
N LEU A 97 0.10 -7.95 18.00
CA LEU A 97 -0.42 -7.86 19.38
C LEU A 97 0.44 -8.66 20.37
N ASP A 98 0.87 -9.86 19.97
CA ASP A 98 1.71 -10.72 20.80
C ASP A 98 3.13 -10.14 20.92
N MET A 99 3.61 -9.55 19.83
CA MET A 99 4.95 -8.94 19.74
C MET A 99 4.98 -7.46 20.15
N PHE A 100 3.90 -6.95 20.76
CA PHE A 100 3.74 -5.52 21.03
C PHE A 100 4.88 -4.93 21.83
N GLU A 101 5.35 -5.58 22.90
CA GLU A 101 6.44 -5.06 23.73
C GLU A 101 7.76 -4.96 22.94
N GLN A 102 8.05 -5.95 22.09
CA GLN A 102 9.25 -5.93 21.24
C GLN A 102 9.18 -4.81 20.20
N ILE A 103 7.98 -4.61 19.62
CA ILE A 103 7.71 -3.51 18.70
C ILE A 103 7.96 -2.15 19.38
N ILE A 104 7.46 -1.98 20.60
CA ILE A 104 7.65 -0.77 21.39
C ILE A 104 9.13 -0.57 21.71
N ASP A 105 9.82 -1.61 22.14
CA ASP A 105 11.25 -1.56 22.46
C ASP A 105 12.08 -1.14 21.24
N ALA A 106 11.78 -1.67 20.05
CA ALA A 106 12.45 -1.30 18.80
C ALA A 106 12.19 0.16 18.37
N SER A 107 11.07 0.74 18.84
CA SER A 107 10.68 2.13 18.57
C SER A 107 11.22 3.14 19.59
N LYS A 108 11.84 2.69 20.69
CA LYS A 108 12.37 3.58 21.75
C LYS A 108 13.37 4.59 21.16
N GLY A 109 13.24 5.84 21.59
CA GLY A 109 14.07 6.95 21.12
C GLY A 109 13.70 7.47 19.72
N LYS A 110 12.74 6.85 19.02
CA LYS A 110 12.33 7.24 17.67
C LYS A 110 10.91 7.82 17.65
N GLN A 111 10.64 8.68 16.67
CA GLN A 111 9.32 9.20 16.39
C GLN A 111 8.53 8.19 15.54
N ILE A 112 7.51 7.58 16.14
CA ILE A 112 6.58 6.70 15.41
C ILE A 112 5.74 7.54 14.44
N VAL A 113 5.58 7.06 13.21
CA VAL A 113 4.69 7.63 12.18
C VAL A 113 3.79 6.51 11.66
N MET A 114 2.47 6.73 11.70
CA MET A 114 1.48 5.72 11.36
C MET A 114 0.96 5.90 9.93
N PHE A 115 0.95 4.82 9.16
CA PHE A 115 0.33 4.73 7.84
C PHE A 115 -0.69 3.61 7.86
N LEU A 116 -1.93 3.95 7.56
CA LEU A 116 -3.06 3.03 7.69
C LEU A 116 -3.78 2.92 6.36
N ASP A 117 -3.85 1.72 5.80
CA ASP A 117 -4.80 1.44 4.74
C ASP A 117 -6.25 1.50 5.26
N TYR A 118 -7.24 1.60 4.38
CA TYR A 118 -8.63 1.73 4.75
C TYR A 118 -9.44 0.43 4.62
N ASP A 119 -9.61 -0.09 3.40
CA ASP A 119 -10.51 -1.20 3.11
C ASP A 119 -9.87 -2.53 3.50
N GLY A 120 -10.47 -3.28 4.42
CA GLY A 120 -9.90 -4.53 4.94
C GLY A 120 -8.90 -4.32 6.08
N THR A 121 -8.52 -3.07 6.35
CA THR A 121 -7.63 -2.68 7.44
C THR A 121 -8.37 -1.94 8.55
N LEU A 122 -8.94 -0.77 8.26
CA LEU A 122 -9.71 0.03 9.22
C LEU A 122 -11.22 -0.20 9.12
N SER A 123 -11.69 -0.73 8.00
CA SER A 123 -13.06 -1.12 7.73
C SER A 123 -13.09 -2.58 7.27
N PRO A 124 -14.12 -3.37 7.58
CA PRO A 124 -14.29 -4.69 6.99
C PRO A 124 -14.46 -4.60 5.47
N ILE A 125 -14.05 -5.67 4.77
CA ILE A 125 -14.38 -5.87 3.36
C ILE A 125 -15.85 -6.25 3.25
N VAL A 126 -16.62 -5.48 2.49
CA VAL A 126 -18.07 -5.65 2.29
C VAL A 126 -18.41 -5.79 0.81
N ASP A 127 -19.63 -6.26 0.52
CA ASP A 127 -20.08 -6.43 -0.87
C ASP A 127 -20.40 -5.12 -1.58
N ASP A 128 -20.85 -4.12 -0.83
CA ASP A 128 -21.06 -2.77 -1.33
C ASP A 128 -19.89 -1.87 -0.92
N PRO A 129 -19.03 -1.42 -1.85
CA PRO A 129 -17.94 -0.51 -1.50
C PRO A 129 -18.44 0.81 -0.90
N ASP A 130 -19.70 1.21 -1.09
CA ASP A 130 -20.26 2.41 -0.47
C ASP A 130 -20.71 2.19 0.99
N LYS A 131 -20.71 0.93 1.46
CA LYS A 131 -21.06 0.55 2.85
C LYS A 131 -19.85 0.12 3.68
N ALA A 132 -18.64 0.27 3.17
CA ALA A 132 -17.40 -0.07 3.86
C ALA A 132 -17.07 0.99 4.93
N PHE A 133 -17.93 1.10 5.95
CA PHE A 133 -17.75 2.05 7.04
C PHE A 133 -16.87 1.44 8.14
N MET A 134 -15.87 2.21 8.59
CA MET A 134 -15.22 1.93 9.85
C MET A 134 -16.20 2.12 11.03
N SER A 135 -16.04 1.33 12.09
CA SER A 135 -16.85 1.49 13.30
C SER A 135 -16.52 2.80 14.03
N ASP A 136 -17.46 3.31 14.83
CA ASP A 136 -17.21 4.50 15.65
C ASP A 136 -16.09 4.28 16.67
N ALA A 137 -15.97 3.05 17.18
CA ALA A 137 -14.87 2.65 18.05
C ALA A 137 -13.51 2.78 17.32
N MET A 138 -13.41 2.27 16.09
CA MET A 138 -12.19 2.42 15.28
C MET A 138 -11.90 3.89 14.99
N ARG A 139 -12.90 4.66 14.56
CA ARG A 139 -12.76 6.11 14.28
C ARG A 139 -12.22 6.85 15.49
N GLN A 140 -12.75 6.57 16.69
CA GLN A 140 -12.30 7.20 17.92
C GLN A 140 -10.88 6.77 18.30
N THR A 141 -10.51 5.51 18.05
CA THR A 141 -9.13 5.03 18.22
C THR A 141 -8.17 5.78 17.30
N VAL A 142 -8.47 5.88 16.00
CA VAL A 142 -7.63 6.60 15.02
C VAL A 142 -7.49 8.08 15.38
N ARG A 143 -8.57 8.73 15.82
CA ARG A 143 -8.53 10.11 16.35
C ARG A 143 -7.56 10.25 17.52
N LYS A 144 -7.63 9.34 18.51
CA LYS A 144 -6.72 9.36 19.66
C LYS A 144 -5.27 9.10 19.24
N LEU A 145 -5.06 8.18 18.29
CA LEU A 145 -3.77 7.85 17.69
C LEU A 145 -3.14 9.06 17.00
N ALA A 146 -3.91 9.81 16.21
CA ALA A 146 -3.47 11.05 15.56
C ALA A 146 -3.05 12.14 16.57
N GLY A 147 -3.65 12.12 17.75
CA GLY A 147 -3.23 12.96 18.88
C GLY A 147 -1.90 12.54 19.50
N CYS A 148 -1.44 11.31 19.28
CA CYS A 148 -0.20 10.75 19.82
C CYS A 148 0.94 10.70 18.79
N PHE A 149 0.62 10.43 17.52
CA PHE A 149 1.57 10.23 16.43
C PHE A 149 1.08 10.89 15.13
N PRO A 150 1.99 11.40 14.26
CA PRO A 150 1.61 11.73 12.88
C PRO A 150 1.00 10.50 12.21
N THR A 151 -0.19 10.65 11.64
CA THR A 151 -0.98 9.55 11.11
C THR A 151 -1.50 9.90 9.72
N ALA A 152 -1.36 8.97 8.78
CA ALA A 152 -1.84 9.08 7.41
C ALA A 152 -2.77 7.90 7.05
N ILE A 153 -3.86 8.20 6.35
CA ILE A 153 -4.67 7.19 5.66
C ILE A 153 -4.19 7.06 4.23
N VAL A 154 -3.85 5.86 3.78
CA VAL A 154 -3.38 5.57 2.42
C VAL A 154 -4.34 4.59 1.76
N SER A 155 -5.17 5.06 0.83
CA SER A 155 -6.28 4.27 0.26
C SER A 155 -6.27 4.27 -1.26
N GLY A 156 -6.78 3.19 -1.85
CA GLY A 156 -7.11 3.12 -3.28
C GLY A 156 -8.31 4.01 -3.67
N ARG A 157 -9.17 4.35 -2.72
CA ARG A 157 -10.33 5.23 -2.92
C ARG A 157 -9.92 6.65 -3.23
N CYS A 158 -10.77 7.42 -3.90
CA CYS A 158 -10.53 8.87 -4.01
C CYS A 158 -10.46 9.52 -2.63
N ARG A 159 -9.54 10.49 -2.51
CA ARG A 159 -9.20 11.16 -1.26
C ARG A 159 -10.42 11.78 -0.58
N ASP A 160 -11.27 12.45 -1.36
CA ASP A 160 -12.42 13.16 -0.83
C ASP A 160 -13.48 12.17 -0.30
N LYS A 161 -13.69 11.03 -0.95
CA LYS A 161 -14.61 9.99 -0.46
C LYS A 161 -14.11 9.37 0.85
N VAL A 162 -12.84 8.94 0.91
CA VAL A 162 -12.28 8.36 2.15
C VAL A 162 -12.27 9.38 3.30
N HIS A 163 -11.99 10.65 3.01
CA HIS A 163 -11.98 11.69 4.02
C HIS A 163 -13.39 12.09 4.47
N PHE A 164 -14.27 12.52 3.57
CA PHE A 164 -15.54 13.16 3.94
C PHE A 164 -16.68 12.18 4.21
N ASN A 165 -16.67 11.00 3.58
CA ASN A 165 -17.79 10.06 3.70
C ASN A 165 -17.48 8.96 4.71
N PHE A 166 -16.21 8.56 4.84
CA PHE A 166 -15.82 7.40 5.63
C PHE A 166 -15.13 7.78 6.94
N VAL A 167 -13.93 8.36 6.88
CA VAL A 167 -13.06 8.57 8.06
C VAL A 167 -13.44 9.81 8.88
N ARG A 168 -13.75 10.94 8.23
CA ARG A 168 -14.23 12.20 8.84
C ARG A 168 -13.35 12.72 9.98
N LEU A 169 -12.02 12.65 9.81
CA LEU A 169 -11.02 13.18 10.74
C LEU A 169 -10.13 14.20 10.02
N ALA A 170 -10.26 15.49 10.36
CA ALA A 170 -9.57 16.57 9.65
C ALA A 170 -8.08 16.72 10.03
N GLU A 171 -7.67 16.07 11.12
CA GLU A 171 -6.31 16.09 11.66
C GLU A 171 -5.34 15.11 10.97
N LEU A 172 -5.84 14.24 10.09
CA LEU A 172 -5.05 13.23 9.40
C LEU A 172 -4.46 13.74 8.09
N TYR A 173 -3.40 13.07 7.65
CA TYR A 173 -2.98 13.10 6.25
C TYR A 173 -3.83 12.08 5.47
N TYR A 174 -4.19 12.42 4.24
CA TYR A 174 -4.92 11.53 3.35
C TYR A 174 -4.17 11.39 2.03
N ALA A 175 -3.92 10.16 1.64
CA ALA A 175 -3.36 9.76 0.37
C ALA A 175 -4.40 8.87 -0.34
N GLY A 176 -5.21 9.48 -1.21
CA GLY A 176 -6.21 8.77 -2.01
C GLY A 176 -5.64 8.31 -3.35
N SER A 177 -6.42 7.51 -4.07
CA SER A 177 -6.11 7.02 -5.42
C SER A 177 -4.74 6.33 -5.45
N HIS A 178 -4.50 5.41 -4.51
CA HIS A 178 -3.20 4.73 -4.32
C HIS A 178 -2.04 5.69 -4.05
N GLY A 179 -2.35 6.82 -3.42
CA GLY A 179 -1.39 7.87 -3.09
C GLY A 179 -1.11 8.88 -4.20
N MET A 180 -1.89 8.89 -5.28
CA MET A 180 -1.79 9.93 -6.32
C MET A 180 -2.55 11.23 -5.96
N ASP A 181 -3.32 11.24 -4.87
CA ASP A 181 -3.91 12.47 -4.33
C ASP A 181 -3.63 12.62 -2.83
N ILE A 182 -2.55 13.32 -2.50
CA ILE A 182 -2.10 13.49 -1.12
C ILE A 182 -2.46 14.89 -0.62
N LYS A 183 -3.07 14.96 0.57
CA LYS A 183 -3.34 16.21 1.29
C LYS A 183 -3.07 16.06 2.78
N GLY A 184 -2.40 17.05 3.35
CA GLY A 184 -2.23 17.17 4.81
C GLY A 184 -3.38 17.93 5.48
N PRO A 185 -3.40 17.93 6.83
CA PRO A 185 -4.42 18.65 7.60
C PRO A 185 -4.35 20.17 7.37
N ALA A 186 -5.52 20.82 7.28
CA ALA A 186 -5.63 22.24 6.93
C ALA A 186 -5.01 23.18 7.97
N LYS A 187 -5.11 22.84 9.26
CA LYS A 187 -4.54 23.63 10.37
C LYS A 187 -3.04 23.38 10.59
N GLY A 188 -2.38 22.72 9.64
CA GLY A 188 -1.03 22.19 9.83
C GLY A 188 -1.01 21.02 10.81
N SER A 189 0.10 20.30 10.83
CA SER A 189 0.35 19.25 11.82
C SER A 189 1.23 19.80 12.92
N LYS A 190 0.93 19.48 14.18
CA LYS A 190 1.82 19.79 15.31
C LYS A 190 3.22 19.15 15.18
N TYR A 191 3.33 18.17 14.27
CA TYR A 191 4.57 17.46 13.97
C TYR A 191 5.36 18.07 12.82
N LYS A 192 4.86 19.13 12.17
CA LYS A 192 5.56 19.79 11.06
C LYS A 192 6.30 21.03 11.55
N LYS A 193 7.62 21.06 11.36
CA LYS A 193 8.41 22.31 11.42
C LYS A 193 8.22 23.07 10.11
N GLY A 194 7.27 24.01 10.07
CA GLY A 194 7.03 24.91 8.92
C GLY A 194 5.64 24.79 8.30
N SER A 195 4.95 25.91 8.11
CA SER A 195 3.50 25.99 7.80
C SER A 195 3.12 25.77 6.33
N ARG A 196 3.83 24.92 5.57
CA ARG A 196 3.42 24.64 4.18
C ARG A 196 2.28 23.61 4.16
N ALA A 197 1.16 23.97 3.53
CA ALA A 197 0.12 23.01 3.20
C ALA A 197 0.72 21.88 2.35
N VAL A 198 0.42 20.63 2.69
CA VAL A 198 0.84 19.46 1.90
C VAL A 198 -0.28 19.18 0.89
N LEU A 199 0.02 19.34 -0.39
CA LEU A 199 -0.80 18.90 -1.51
C LEU A 199 0.14 18.33 -2.57
N PHE A 200 -0.12 17.10 -3.02
CA PHE A 200 0.71 16.46 -4.04
C PHE A 200 -0.11 15.55 -4.93
N GLN A 201 0.00 15.76 -6.24
CA GLN A 201 -0.81 15.10 -7.27
C GLN A 201 0.07 14.78 -8.49
N PRO A 202 0.89 13.70 -8.44
CA PRO A 202 1.90 13.40 -9.45
C PRO A 202 1.29 13.01 -10.81
N ALA A 203 0.00 12.68 -10.85
CA ALA A 203 -0.72 12.24 -12.04
C ALA A 203 -1.71 13.28 -12.59
N SER A 204 -1.54 14.56 -12.24
CA SER A 204 -2.48 15.65 -12.61
C SER A 204 -2.78 15.74 -14.11
N GLU A 205 -1.78 15.47 -14.95
CA GLU A 205 -1.91 15.48 -16.41
C GLU A 205 -2.86 14.39 -16.96
N PHE A 206 -3.06 13.30 -16.21
CA PHE A 206 -3.92 12.18 -16.63
C PHE A 206 -5.40 12.38 -16.30
N LEU A 207 -5.78 13.44 -15.56
CA LEU A 207 -7.17 13.65 -15.14
C LEU A 207 -8.17 13.64 -16.31
N PRO A 208 -7.94 14.36 -17.43
CA PRO A 208 -8.88 14.34 -18.56
C PRO A 208 -9.04 12.93 -19.15
N MET A 209 -7.93 12.18 -19.28
CA MET A 209 -7.93 10.82 -19.80
C MET A 209 -8.68 9.85 -18.87
N ILE A 210 -8.49 9.97 -17.56
CA ILE A 210 -9.21 9.14 -16.58
C ILE A 210 -10.72 9.40 -16.63
N ASP A 211 -11.14 10.65 -16.76
CA ASP A 211 -12.55 11.01 -16.88
C ASP A 211 -13.18 10.49 -18.19
N GLU A 212 -12.42 10.49 -19.28
CA GLU A 212 -12.84 9.90 -20.56
C GLU A 212 -13.00 8.38 -20.46
N VAL A 213 -11.97 7.70 -19.95
CA VAL A 213 -11.98 6.23 -19.75
C VAL A 213 -13.11 5.81 -18.81
N TYR A 214 -13.37 6.58 -17.76
CA TYR A 214 -14.50 6.36 -16.87
C TYR A 214 -15.83 6.32 -17.64
N LYS A 215 -16.09 7.31 -18.50
CA LYS A 215 -17.33 7.38 -19.31
C LYS A 215 -17.42 6.19 -20.27
N HIS A 216 -16.33 5.85 -20.95
CA HIS A 216 -16.29 4.69 -21.86
C HIS A 216 -16.54 3.37 -21.12
N LEU A 217 -15.95 3.17 -19.94
CA LEU A 217 -16.18 1.97 -19.14
C LEU A 217 -17.62 1.89 -18.61
N VAL A 218 -18.19 3.01 -18.17
CA VAL A 218 -19.61 3.06 -17.73
C VAL A 218 -20.52 2.57 -18.85
N GLU A 219 -20.35 3.10 -20.07
CA GLU A 219 -21.19 2.68 -21.21
C GLU A 219 -20.91 1.23 -21.61
N LYS A 220 -19.63 0.83 -21.71
CA LYS A 220 -19.25 -0.52 -22.15
C LYS A 220 -19.73 -1.64 -21.22
N THR A 221 -19.77 -1.37 -19.91
CA THR A 221 -20.14 -2.36 -18.89
C THR A 221 -21.63 -2.32 -18.51
N LYS A 222 -22.41 -1.39 -19.07
CA LYS A 222 -23.83 -1.18 -18.74
C LYS A 222 -24.71 -2.42 -18.92
N SER A 223 -24.35 -3.29 -19.88
CA SER A 223 -25.05 -4.54 -20.17
C SER A 223 -24.66 -5.70 -19.26
N THR A 224 -23.73 -5.50 -18.31
CA THR A 224 -23.25 -6.54 -17.38
C THR A 224 -23.87 -6.34 -15.99
N PRO A 225 -24.95 -7.07 -15.63
CA PRO A 225 -25.59 -6.92 -14.33
C PRO A 225 -24.62 -7.15 -13.18
N GLY A 226 -24.66 -6.25 -12.19
CA GLY A 226 -23.81 -6.29 -11.00
C GLY A 226 -22.43 -5.64 -11.16
N ALA A 227 -22.03 -5.25 -12.37
CA ALA A 227 -20.81 -4.48 -12.57
C ALA A 227 -21.04 -3.02 -12.14
N LYS A 228 -20.05 -2.42 -11.48
CA LYS A 228 -20.10 -1.02 -11.06
C LYS A 228 -18.77 -0.34 -11.37
N VAL A 229 -18.83 0.73 -12.15
CA VAL A 229 -17.67 1.57 -12.46
C VAL A 229 -17.63 2.76 -11.50
N GLU A 230 -16.49 2.98 -10.86
CA GLU A 230 -16.26 4.05 -9.89
C GLU A 230 -15.09 4.93 -10.36
N ASN A 231 -15.31 6.25 -10.39
CA ASN A 231 -14.26 7.22 -10.63
C ASN A 231 -13.57 7.56 -9.30
N ASN A 232 -12.31 7.17 -9.17
CA ASN A 232 -11.47 7.43 -8.02
C ASN A 232 -10.48 8.58 -8.27
N LYS A 233 -10.81 9.52 -9.15
CA LYS A 233 -10.05 10.72 -9.57
C LYS A 233 -8.81 10.44 -10.41
N PHE A 234 -7.82 9.72 -9.86
CA PHE A 234 -6.62 9.32 -10.60
C PHE A 234 -6.62 7.84 -11.01
N CYS A 235 -7.71 7.14 -10.73
CA CYS A 235 -7.93 5.77 -11.16
C CYS A 235 -9.41 5.51 -11.40
N VAL A 236 -9.72 4.49 -12.19
CA VAL A 236 -11.08 3.97 -12.38
C VAL A 236 -11.14 2.55 -11.86
N SER A 237 -12.16 2.23 -11.08
CA SER A 237 -12.36 0.89 -10.53
C SER A 237 -13.61 0.26 -11.13
N VAL A 238 -13.50 -0.93 -11.70
CA VAL A 238 -14.62 -1.74 -12.16
C VAL A 238 -14.81 -2.88 -11.16
N HIS A 239 -15.81 -2.72 -10.30
CA HIS A 239 -16.20 -3.71 -9.31
C HIS A 239 -17.04 -4.79 -9.96
N PHE A 240 -16.68 -6.05 -9.74
CA PHE A 240 -17.39 -7.19 -10.33
C PHE A 240 -17.84 -8.22 -9.28
N ARG A 241 -17.84 -7.82 -8.01
CA ARG A 241 -18.22 -8.67 -6.88
C ARG A 241 -19.64 -9.23 -6.96
N ARG A 242 -20.56 -8.46 -7.52
CA ARG A 242 -21.97 -8.82 -7.71
C ARG A 242 -22.25 -9.36 -9.13
N VAL A 243 -21.21 -9.52 -9.95
CA VAL A 243 -21.34 -10.09 -11.30
C VAL A 243 -21.28 -11.59 -11.20
N GLU A 244 -22.16 -12.28 -11.93
CA GLU A 244 -22.12 -13.74 -12.06
C GLU A 244 -20.77 -14.21 -12.61
N GLU A 245 -20.19 -15.25 -12.02
CA GLU A 245 -18.83 -15.71 -12.34
C GLU A 245 -18.64 -16.04 -13.82
N LYS A 246 -19.64 -16.63 -14.47
CA LYS A 246 -19.64 -16.93 -15.91
C LYS A 246 -19.46 -15.68 -16.80
N LYS A 247 -19.78 -14.49 -16.29
CA LYS A 247 -19.64 -13.21 -17.00
C LYS A 247 -18.34 -12.47 -16.68
N TRP A 248 -17.52 -12.97 -15.75
CA TRP A 248 -16.28 -12.28 -15.37
C TRP A 248 -15.32 -12.14 -16.56
N ASN A 249 -15.17 -13.18 -17.37
CA ASN A 249 -14.32 -13.13 -18.56
C ASN A 249 -14.83 -12.09 -19.57
N GLU A 250 -16.13 -12.09 -19.86
CA GLU A 250 -16.74 -11.12 -20.76
C GLU A 250 -16.48 -9.68 -20.30
N LEU A 251 -16.72 -9.40 -19.01
CA LEU A 251 -16.46 -8.10 -18.42
C LEU A 251 -14.98 -7.69 -18.54
N PHE A 252 -14.06 -8.61 -18.29
CA PHE A 252 -12.63 -8.33 -18.45
C PHE A 252 -12.25 -8.01 -19.89
N GLN A 253 -12.81 -8.72 -20.88
CA GLN A 253 -12.60 -8.38 -22.28
C GLN A 253 -13.18 -7.01 -22.64
N GLN A 254 -14.36 -6.66 -22.10
CA GLN A 254 -14.94 -5.33 -22.24
C GLN A 254 -13.98 -4.25 -21.71
N VAL A 255 -13.48 -4.39 -20.48
CA VAL A 255 -12.53 -3.45 -19.87
C VAL A 255 -11.23 -3.36 -20.68
N LYS A 256 -10.65 -4.51 -21.05
CA LYS A 256 -9.42 -4.58 -21.85
C LYS A 256 -9.59 -3.95 -23.22
N SER A 257 -10.77 -4.07 -23.84
CA SER A 257 -11.05 -3.46 -25.15
C SER A 257 -10.98 -1.94 -25.10
N VAL A 258 -11.51 -1.31 -24.03
CA VAL A 258 -11.41 0.13 -23.83
C VAL A 258 -9.94 0.54 -23.67
N LEU A 259 -9.18 -0.20 -22.87
CA LEU A 259 -7.77 0.13 -22.60
C LEU A 259 -6.81 -0.01 -23.79
N LYS A 260 -7.22 -0.66 -24.90
CA LYS A 260 -6.37 -0.73 -26.10
C LYS A 260 -6.07 0.66 -26.68
N GLU A 261 -6.97 1.62 -26.47
CA GLU A 261 -6.84 2.99 -26.96
C GLU A 261 -6.02 3.88 -26.00
N TYR A 262 -5.66 3.39 -24.82
CA TYR A 262 -4.98 4.15 -23.77
C TYR A 262 -3.72 3.43 -23.27
N PRO A 263 -2.62 3.39 -24.07
CA PRO A 263 -1.40 2.66 -23.72
C PRO A 263 -0.68 3.22 -22.48
N GLU A 264 -0.98 4.45 -22.09
CA GLU A 264 -0.44 5.09 -20.89
C GLU A 264 -1.11 4.59 -19.60
N LEU A 265 -2.20 3.84 -19.70
CA LEU A 265 -2.90 3.25 -18.56
C LEU A 265 -2.56 1.77 -18.40
N ARG A 266 -2.50 1.32 -17.16
CA ARG A 266 -2.34 -0.10 -16.82
C ARG A 266 -3.57 -0.62 -16.09
N LEU A 267 -3.91 -1.86 -16.40
CA LEU A 267 -4.91 -2.64 -15.70
C LEU A 267 -4.25 -3.45 -14.58
N THR A 268 -4.68 -3.24 -13.35
CA THR A 268 -4.34 -4.07 -12.19
C THR A 268 -5.57 -4.71 -11.59
N GLN A 269 -5.34 -5.75 -10.80
CA GLN A 269 -6.40 -6.53 -10.18
C GLN A 269 -6.27 -6.45 -8.67
N GLY A 270 -7.38 -6.14 -8.01
CA GLY A 270 -7.56 -6.25 -6.58
C GLY A 270 -8.64 -7.30 -6.22
N ARG A 271 -9.16 -7.23 -5.01
CA ARG A 271 -10.16 -8.19 -4.49
C ARG A 271 -11.54 -7.99 -5.10
N LYS A 272 -11.81 -8.69 -6.21
CA LYS A 272 -13.02 -8.57 -7.03
C LYS A 272 -13.24 -7.17 -7.62
N VAL A 273 -12.14 -6.52 -7.97
CA VAL A 273 -12.10 -5.20 -8.62
C VAL A 273 -10.98 -5.18 -9.67
N LEU A 274 -11.27 -4.57 -10.82
CA LEU A 274 -10.30 -4.21 -11.83
C LEU A 274 -9.97 -2.73 -11.68
N GLU A 275 -8.70 -2.38 -11.57
CA GLU A 275 -8.25 -1.02 -11.36
C GLU A 275 -7.45 -0.53 -12.57
N ILE A 276 -7.87 0.60 -13.10
CA ILE A 276 -7.24 1.29 -14.22
C ILE A 276 -6.51 2.49 -13.64
N ARG A 277 -5.20 2.57 -13.86
CA ARG A 277 -4.35 3.64 -13.32
C ARG A 277 -3.29 4.08 -14.31
N PRO A 278 -2.82 5.34 -14.25
CA PRO A 278 -1.69 5.80 -15.06
C PRO A 278 -0.43 4.96 -14.84
N THR A 279 0.34 4.78 -15.90
CA THR A 279 1.62 4.08 -15.90
C THR A 279 2.74 5.04 -15.52
N ILE A 280 2.70 5.48 -14.26
CA ILE A 280 3.74 6.31 -13.66
C ILE A 280 4.52 5.50 -12.62
N LYS A 281 5.75 5.93 -12.32
CA LYS A 281 6.59 5.34 -11.26
C LYS A 281 6.12 5.81 -9.88
N TRP A 282 4.88 5.48 -9.54
CA TRP A 282 4.22 5.84 -8.29
C TRP A 282 3.37 4.68 -7.75
N ASP A 283 3.44 4.48 -6.44
CA ASP A 283 2.76 3.44 -5.68
C ASP A 283 2.59 3.89 -4.20
N LYS A 284 1.98 3.05 -3.35
CA LYS A 284 1.77 3.36 -1.93
C LYS A 284 3.10 3.48 -1.17
N GLY A 285 4.15 2.80 -1.60
CA GLY A 285 5.50 2.96 -1.05
C GLY A 285 6.08 4.35 -1.32
N LYS A 286 5.93 4.85 -2.56
CA LYS A 286 6.30 6.23 -2.90
C LYS A 286 5.48 7.28 -2.16
N ALA A 287 4.19 7.01 -1.94
CA ALA A 287 3.35 7.88 -1.11
C ALA A 287 3.84 7.92 0.34
N LEU A 288 4.25 6.79 0.91
CA LEU A 288 4.88 6.73 2.24
C LEU A 288 6.17 7.55 2.29
N GLU A 289 7.07 7.40 1.31
CA GLU A 289 8.32 8.16 1.26
C GLU A 289 8.06 9.67 1.20
N PHE A 290 7.14 10.09 0.33
CA PHE A 290 6.74 11.49 0.20
C PHE A 290 6.14 12.06 1.49
N LEU A 291 5.33 11.28 2.19
CA LEU A 291 4.72 11.70 3.45
C LEU A 291 5.77 11.83 4.57
N LEU A 292 6.73 10.90 4.65
CA LEU A 292 7.86 11.00 5.57
C LEU A 292 8.70 12.25 5.28
N GLU A 293 9.02 12.51 4.01
CA GLU A 293 9.72 13.73 3.59
C GLU A 293 8.93 14.98 3.95
N SER A 294 7.62 15.01 3.67
CA SER A 294 6.72 16.12 3.98
C SER A 294 6.59 16.43 5.47
N LEU A 295 6.85 15.43 6.32
CA LEU A 295 6.90 15.53 7.77
C LEU A 295 8.30 15.92 8.30
N GLY A 296 9.31 16.01 7.43
CA GLY A 296 10.68 16.37 7.78
C GLY A 296 11.59 15.18 8.12
N PHE A 297 11.18 13.95 7.75
CA PHE A 297 11.90 12.71 8.05
C PHE A 297 12.64 12.09 6.85
N ALA A 298 12.84 12.84 5.75
CA ALA A 298 13.41 12.32 4.50
C ALA A 298 14.71 11.51 4.67
N ASN A 299 15.55 11.87 5.65
CA ASN A 299 16.85 11.26 5.94
C ASN A 299 17.09 11.06 7.44
N CYS A 300 16.03 10.93 8.24
CA CYS A 300 16.17 10.83 9.70
C CYS A 300 16.22 9.36 10.13
N SER A 301 17.24 8.96 10.89
CA SER A 301 17.30 7.64 11.55
C SER A 301 16.35 7.51 12.74
N ASP A 302 15.87 8.65 13.24
CA ASP A 302 15.09 8.74 14.47
C ASP A 302 13.59 8.68 14.19
N VAL A 303 13.20 8.13 13.03
CA VAL A 303 11.81 7.86 12.66
C VAL A 303 11.53 6.36 12.67
N PHE A 304 10.32 6.00 13.06
CA PHE A 304 9.87 4.62 13.11
C PHE A 304 8.51 4.48 12.41
N PRO A 305 8.50 4.36 11.07
CA PRO A 305 7.28 4.24 10.31
C PRO A 305 6.62 2.87 10.52
N VAL A 306 5.32 2.87 10.79
CA VAL A 306 4.52 1.65 10.90
C VAL A 306 3.43 1.72 9.86
N TYR A 307 3.44 0.79 8.91
CA TYR A 307 2.39 0.65 7.90
C TYR A 307 1.51 -0.55 8.21
N ILE A 308 0.19 -0.38 8.21
CA ILE A 308 -0.78 -1.47 8.38
C ILE A 308 -1.65 -1.53 7.11
N GLY A 309 -1.71 -2.70 6.47
CA GLY A 309 -2.45 -2.89 5.22
C GLY A 309 -2.82 -4.35 4.96
N ASP A 310 -3.78 -4.58 4.07
CA ASP A 310 -4.36 -5.91 3.86
C ASP A 310 -4.17 -6.45 2.43
N ASP A 311 -3.89 -5.57 1.45
CA ASP A 311 -3.93 -5.91 0.03
C ASP A 311 -2.55 -5.83 -0.63
N ARG A 312 -2.46 -6.39 -1.84
CA ARG A 312 -1.22 -6.46 -2.62
C ARG A 312 -0.56 -5.09 -2.85
N THR A 313 -1.34 -4.02 -2.89
CA THR A 313 -0.81 -2.66 -3.08
C THR A 313 -0.08 -2.13 -1.85
N ASP A 314 -0.32 -2.70 -0.67
CA ASP A 314 0.39 -2.34 0.57
C ASP A 314 1.78 -2.98 0.63
N GLU A 315 2.02 -4.05 -0.13
CA GLU A 315 3.34 -4.68 -0.27
C GLU A 315 4.39 -3.70 -0.81
N ASP A 316 3.98 -2.75 -1.65
CA ASP A 316 4.86 -1.68 -2.13
C ASP A 316 5.41 -0.86 -0.95
N ALA A 317 4.59 -0.58 0.06
CA ALA A 317 5.01 0.12 1.28
C ALA A 317 5.83 -0.79 2.20
N PHE A 318 5.41 -2.04 2.41
CA PHE A 318 6.15 -2.99 3.26
C PHE A 318 7.56 -3.24 2.75
N LYS A 319 7.72 -3.38 1.43
CA LYS A 319 9.01 -3.56 0.78
C LYS A 319 9.94 -2.38 1.05
N ILE A 320 9.46 -1.15 0.90
CA ILE A 320 10.24 0.06 1.18
C ILE A 320 10.71 0.09 2.66
N LEU A 321 9.83 -0.26 3.60
CA LEU A 321 10.20 -0.30 5.02
C LEU A 321 11.26 -1.37 5.32
N ARG A 322 11.11 -2.56 4.73
CA ARG A 322 12.08 -3.65 4.84
C ARG A 322 13.44 -3.27 4.25
N GLU A 323 13.47 -2.68 3.06
CA GLU A 323 14.70 -2.28 2.37
C GLU A 323 15.44 -1.16 3.11
N LYS A 324 14.72 -0.20 3.71
CA LYS A 324 15.33 0.85 4.54
C LYS A 324 15.81 0.34 5.90
N GLY A 325 15.33 -0.81 6.36
CA GLY A 325 15.63 -1.33 7.70
C GLY A 325 15.11 -0.43 8.83
N GLN A 326 14.09 0.40 8.56
CA GLN A 326 13.54 1.39 9.48
C GLN A 326 12.02 1.24 9.54
N GLY A 327 11.50 0.95 10.74
CA GLY A 327 10.08 0.66 10.92
C GLY A 327 9.68 -0.73 10.41
N PHE A 328 8.39 -0.96 10.25
CA PHE A 328 7.88 -2.25 9.76
C PHE A 328 6.49 -2.15 9.13
N GLY A 329 6.18 -3.15 8.31
CA GLY A 329 4.83 -3.44 7.84
C GLY A 329 4.11 -4.44 8.73
N ILE A 330 2.80 -4.27 8.89
CA ILE A 330 1.88 -5.24 9.48
C ILE A 330 0.84 -5.62 8.41
N LEU A 331 0.79 -6.90 8.04
CA LEU A 331 -0.23 -7.42 7.13
C LEU A 331 -1.52 -7.75 7.91
N VAL A 332 -2.67 -7.32 7.40
CA VAL A 332 -3.99 -7.73 7.89
C VAL A 332 -4.50 -8.91 7.05
N SER A 333 -4.51 -10.10 7.62
CA SER A 333 -4.98 -11.31 6.94
C SER A 333 -5.26 -12.46 7.91
N LYS A 334 -6.42 -13.10 7.74
CA LYS A 334 -6.77 -14.38 8.41
C LYS A 334 -6.00 -15.59 7.87
N PHE A 335 -5.46 -15.45 6.66
CA PHE A 335 -4.83 -16.53 5.91
C PHE A 335 -3.38 -16.20 5.58
N PRO A 336 -2.48 -17.20 5.55
CA PRO A 336 -1.12 -17.03 5.09
C PRO A 336 -1.05 -16.39 3.69
N LYS A 337 -0.17 -15.40 3.52
CA LYS A 337 0.14 -14.76 2.25
C LYS A 337 1.63 -14.49 2.16
N GLU A 338 2.18 -14.55 0.95
CA GLU A 338 3.51 -14.00 0.69
C GLU A 338 3.48 -12.50 0.97
N THR A 339 4.39 -12.02 1.82
CA THR A 339 4.40 -10.62 2.25
C THR A 339 5.79 -10.15 2.68
N CYS A 340 6.05 -8.87 2.44
CA CYS A 340 7.19 -8.13 2.96
C CYS A 340 6.92 -7.57 4.38
N ALA A 341 5.71 -7.71 4.93
CA ALA A 341 5.41 -7.33 6.30
C ALA A 341 6.26 -8.13 7.31
N SER A 342 6.55 -7.51 8.47
CA SER A 342 7.30 -8.17 9.56
C SER A 342 6.36 -8.86 10.54
N TYR A 343 5.13 -8.35 10.67
CA TYR A 343 4.13 -8.86 11.59
C TYR A 343 2.79 -9.03 10.87
N SER A 344 1.86 -9.71 11.53
CA SER A 344 0.49 -9.85 11.05
C SER A 344 -0.55 -9.47 12.10
N LEU A 345 -1.75 -9.16 11.63
CA LEU A 345 -2.99 -9.07 12.40
C LEU A 345 -4.07 -9.79 11.58
N GLN A 346 -5.07 -10.38 12.23
CA GLN A 346 -6.04 -11.23 11.54
C GLN A 346 -7.12 -10.41 10.82
N GLU A 347 -7.62 -9.36 11.45
CA GLU A 347 -8.79 -8.59 10.97
C GLU A 347 -8.86 -7.17 11.56
N PRO A 348 -9.77 -6.30 11.04
CA PRO A 348 -9.88 -4.91 11.51
C PRO A 348 -10.07 -4.73 13.02
N ASP A 349 -10.67 -5.69 13.72
CA ASP A 349 -10.79 -5.61 15.18
C ASP A 349 -9.42 -5.71 15.89
N GLU A 350 -8.53 -6.61 15.44
CA GLU A 350 -7.17 -6.68 15.99
C GLU A 350 -6.34 -5.43 15.63
N VAL A 351 -6.59 -4.84 14.46
CA VAL A 351 -6.01 -3.53 14.09
C VAL A 351 -6.43 -2.47 15.11
N ARG A 352 -7.73 -2.41 15.45
CA ARG A 352 -8.23 -1.47 16.47
C ARG A 352 -7.50 -1.69 17.80
N ASP A 353 -7.40 -2.92 18.24
CA ASP A 353 -6.84 -3.27 19.55
C ASP A 353 -5.33 -2.92 19.60
N PHE A 354 -4.59 -3.18 18.53
CA PHE A 354 -3.19 -2.78 18.40
C PHE A 354 -3.02 -1.25 18.48
N LEU A 355 -3.84 -0.51 17.73
CA LEU A 355 -3.83 0.97 17.75
C LEU A 355 -4.24 1.52 19.12
N GLN A 356 -5.19 0.90 19.81
CA GLN A 356 -5.58 1.28 21.17
C GLN A 356 -4.42 1.08 22.16
N ARG A 357 -3.72 -0.05 22.06
CA ARG A 357 -2.56 -0.34 22.92
C ARG A 357 -1.42 0.67 22.68
N LEU A 358 -1.17 1.08 21.43
CA LEU A 358 -0.23 2.17 21.11
C LEU A 358 -0.63 3.51 21.76
N VAL A 359 -1.92 3.85 21.72
CA VAL A 359 -2.44 5.08 22.34
C VAL A 359 -2.27 5.04 23.86
N GLN A 360 -2.58 3.91 24.50
CA GLN A 360 -2.43 3.71 25.95
C GLN A 360 -0.97 3.82 26.37
N TRP A 361 -0.07 3.14 25.64
CA TRP A 361 1.36 3.19 25.90
C TRP A 361 1.91 4.63 25.85
N LYS A 362 1.51 5.44 24.86
CA LYS A 362 2.00 6.82 24.72
C LYS A 362 1.43 7.78 25.77
N ARG A 363 0.28 7.45 26.36
CA ARG A 363 -0.39 8.24 27.39
C ARG A 363 -0.29 7.52 28.74
N PRO A 364 0.87 7.56 29.43
CA PRO A 364 0.91 7.08 30.79
C PRO A 364 -0.12 7.87 31.61
N SER A 365 -0.95 7.13 32.33
CA SER A 365 -2.06 7.60 33.15
C SER A 365 -1.64 8.81 33.99
N VAL A 366 -2.39 9.91 33.90
CA VAL A 366 -2.29 11.09 34.79
C VAL A 366 -2.80 10.76 36.22
N LEU A 367 -2.88 9.46 36.59
CA LEU A 367 -3.44 8.97 37.84
C LEU A 367 -2.41 8.13 38.59
N GLY A 368 -1.41 8.80 39.16
CA GLY A 368 -0.39 8.16 40.01
C GLY A 368 0.36 9.11 40.92
N GLY A 369 -0.21 10.29 41.21
CA GLY A 369 0.46 11.33 41.99
C GLY A 369 -0.42 11.87 43.11
N GLN A 370 -0.84 11.01 44.05
CA GLN A 370 -1.16 11.44 45.41
C GLN A 370 -0.74 10.36 46.43
N SER A 371 -0.15 10.86 47.52
CA SER A 371 0.21 10.18 48.77
C SER A 371 1.53 9.40 48.82
N LYS A 372 2.58 10.10 49.27
CA LYS A 372 3.23 9.86 50.58
C LYS A 372 4.21 11.01 50.89
N VAL A 373 3.77 11.93 51.75
CA VAL A 373 4.61 12.58 52.77
C VAL A 373 3.89 12.38 54.08
#